data_AF-A0A7X7D8V9-F1
#
_entry.id   AF-A0A7X7D8V9-F1
#
_cell.length_a   1.000
_cell.length_b   1.000
_cell.length_c   1.000
_cell.angle_alpha   90.00
_cell.angle_beta   90.00
_cell.angle_gamma   90.00
#
_symmetry.space_group_name_H-M   'P 1'
#
loop_
_entity.id
_entity.type
_entity.pdbx_description
1 polymer ?
#
loop_
_entity_poly.entity_id
_entity_poly.type
_entity_poly.pdbx_seq_one_letter_code
_entity_poly.pdbx_strand_id
1 'polypeptide(L)'
;MDPYERPGARGPWDDVVDFGNGPRGDTFAYIRGEEIVSFVDAAERERFDARRRTDPVLRDALGADAREIESLRDGMTVLFADVAHPVGATRALQRAGFRAQPNHVVFALPWSELTANPATFGNPATFGNPATFGNPATFGNPATFG
;
A
#
# COMPACT_ATOMS: atom_id res chain seq x y z
N MET A 1 18.85 -10.27 -29.78
CA MET A 1 19.18 -9.04 -29.04
C MET A 1 17.87 -8.29 -28.93
N ASP A 2 17.29 -8.25 -27.73
CA ASP A 2 16.02 -7.58 -27.47
C ASP A 2 16.22 -6.07 -27.70
N PRO A 3 15.45 -5.41 -28.59
CA PRO A 3 15.57 -3.97 -28.83
C PRO A 3 15.23 -3.10 -27.61
N TYR A 4 14.68 -3.68 -26.54
CA TYR A 4 14.28 -2.96 -25.32
C TYR A 4 15.29 -3.08 -24.16
N GLU A 5 16.24 -4.01 -24.22
CA GLU A 5 17.32 -4.05 -23.23
C GLU A 5 18.44 -3.11 -23.65
N ARG A 6 18.47 -1.90 -23.05
CA ARG A 6 19.69 -1.09 -23.01
C ARG A 6 20.50 -1.49 -21.77
N PRO A 7 21.63 -2.20 -21.90
CA PRO A 7 22.42 -2.61 -20.75
C PRO A 7 22.83 -1.37 -19.93
N GLY A 8 22.38 -1.29 -18.68
CA GLY A 8 22.71 -0.21 -17.75
C GLY A 8 21.78 1.01 -17.73
N ALA A 9 20.72 1.06 -18.54
CA ALA A 9 19.71 2.11 -18.42
C ALA A 9 18.75 1.78 -17.26
N ARG A 10 18.72 2.64 -16.24
CA ARG A 10 17.69 2.54 -15.18
C ARG A 10 16.32 2.86 -15.75
N GLY A 11 15.35 2.00 -15.49
CA GLY A 11 13.95 2.26 -15.77
C GLY A 11 13.36 3.32 -14.82
N PRO A 12 12.26 3.97 -15.19
CA PRO A 12 11.61 4.98 -14.35
C PRO A 12 11.10 4.44 -13.00
N TRP A 13 11.01 3.12 -12.86
CA TRP A 13 10.51 2.45 -11.67
C TRP A 13 11.60 1.87 -10.76
N ASP A 14 12.86 1.79 -11.23
CA ASP A 14 13.95 1.09 -10.53
C ASP A 14 14.29 1.72 -9.18
N ASP A 15 14.08 3.04 -9.06
CA ASP A 15 14.32 3.80 -7.83
C ASP A 15 13.03 4.01 -7.01
N VAL A 16 11.86 3.65 -7.55
CA VAL A 16 10.54 3.90 -6.96
C VAL A 16 9.92 2.63 -6.37
N VAL A 17 10.09 1.48 -7.03
CA VAL A 17 9.43 0.23 -6.68
C VAL A 17 10.41 -0.74 -6.05
N ASP A 18 9.93 -1.48 -5.05
CA ASP A 18 10.64 -2.63 -4.48
C ASP A 18 9.72 -3.83 -4.35
N PHE A 19 10.29 -4.98 -4.01
CA PHE A 19 9.57 -6.25 -3.88
C PHE A 19 9.69 -6.80 -2.46
N GLY A 20 8.54 -7.23 -1.93
CA GLY A 20 8.42 -7.82 -0.61
C GLY A 20 7.86 -9.24 -0.72
N ASN A 21 8.13 -10.05 0.31
CA ASN A 21 7.52 -11.36 0.46
C ASN A 21 6.48 -11.32 1.57
N GLY A 22 5.28 -11.78 1.22
CA GLY A 22 4.16 -11.96 2.11
C GLY A 22 4.33 -13.19 3.02
N PRO A 23 3.46 -13.34 4.03
CA PRO A 23 3.55 -14.44 5.00
C PRO A 23 3.39 -15.83 4.37
N ARG A 24 2.81 -15.93 3.17
CA ARG A 24 2.57 -17.19 2.46
C ARG A 24 3.62 -17.48 1.37
N GLY A 25 4.70 -16.69 1.33
CA GLY A 25 5.75 -16.79 0.31
C GLY A 25 5.37 -16.16 -1.04
N ASP A 26 4.25 -15.46 -1.09
CA ASP A 26 3.83 -14.65 -2.22
C ASP A 26 4.69 -13.39 -2.34
N THR A 27 5.13 -13.07 -3.56
CA THR A 27 5.86 -11.83 -3.81
C THR A 27 4.89 -10.73 -4.22
N PHE A 28 5.10 -9.52 -3.70
CA PHE A 28 4.34 -8.33 -4.06
C PHE A 28 5.29 -7.17 -4.35
N ALA A 29 4.84 -6.23 -5.19
CA ALA A 29 5.53 -4.97 -5.44
C ALA A 29 4.93 -3.85 -4.57
N TYR A 30 5.76 -2.89 -4.16
CA TYR A 30 5.35 -1.73 -3.38
C TYR A 30 6.22 -0.50 -3.68
N ILE A 31 5.71 0.70 -3.38
CA ILE A 31 6.43 1.96 -3.50
C ILE A 31 7.41 2.11 -2.32
N ARG A 32 8.68 2.38 -2.62
CA ARG A 32 9.71 2.67 -1.63
C ARG A 32 9.35 3.92 -0.84
N GLY A 33 9.62 3.90 0.47
CA GLY A 33 9.36 5.06 1.32
C GLY A 33 7.89 5.22 1.73
N GLU A 34 6.95 4.43 1.19
CA GLU A 34 5.53 4.68 1.40
C GLU A 34 4.83 3.58 2.20
N GLU A 35 4.15 4.00 3.27
CA GLU A 35 3.38 3.15 4.18
C GLU A 35 1.97 3.69 4.36
N ILE A 36 0.98 2.81 4.29
CA ILE A 36 -0.43 3.16 4.52
C ILE A 36 -0.83 2.67 5.90
N VAL A 37 -1.44 3.54 6.70
CA VAL A 37 -2.05 3.20 7.99
C VAL A 37 -3.53 3.54 7.97
N SER A 38 -4.37 2.58 8.35
CA SER A 38 -5.83 2.75 8.41
C SER A 38 -6.33 2.59 9.83
N PHE A 39 -7.36 3.38 10.15
CA PHE A 39 -7.99 3.43 11.47
C PHE A 39 -9.48 3.10 11.34
N VAL A 40 -10.07 2.49 12.36
CA VAL A 40 -11.49 2.13 12.41
C VAL A 40 -12.34 3.28 12.94
N ASP A 41 -11.78 4.10 13.84
CA ASP A 41 -12.43 5.27 14.42
C ASP A 41 -11.41 6.37 14.83
N ALA A 42 -11.92 7.56 15.12
CA ALA A 42 -11.09 8.71 15.49
C ALA A 42 -10.27 8.47 16.78
N ALA A 43 -10.77 7.62 17.70
CA ALA A 43 -10.05 7.31 18.93
C ALA A 43 -8.82 6.43 18.65
N GLU A 44 -8.90 5.48 17.70
CA GLU A 44 -7.74 4.72 17.25
C GLU A 44 -6.71 5.62 16.56
N ARG A 45 -7.16 6.55 15.71
CA ARG A 45 -6.29 7.55 15.07
C ARG A 45 -5.56 8.41 16.10
N GLU A 46 -6.27 8.93 17.10
CA GLU A 46 -5.68 9.74 18.16
C GLU A 46 -4.65 8.95 18.98
N ARG A 47 -4.96 7.70 19.33
CA ARG A 47 -4.01 6.79 20.01
C ARG A 47 -2.76 6.55 19.17
N PHE A 48 -2.92 6.38 17.86
CA PHE A 48 -1.79 6.23 16.95
C PHE A 48 -0.92 7.50 16.91
N ASP A 49 -1.51 8.68 16.76
CA ASP A 49 -0.78 9.94 16.72
C ASP A 49 -0.03 10.25 18.03
N ALA A 50 -0.64 9.92 19.18
CA ALA A 50 0.01 10.03 20.47
C ALA A 50 1.19 9.08 20.62
N ARG A 51 1.01 7.81 20.22
CA ARG A 51 2.04 6.77 20.35
C ARG A 51 3.16 6.92 19.33
N ARG A 52 2.90 7.27 18.07
CA ARG A 52 3.96 7.37 17.05
C ARG A 52 5.03 8.41 17.38
N ARG A 53 4.76 9.32 18.32
CA ARG A 53 5.71 10.32 18.82
C ARG A 53 6.42 9.90 20.11
N THR A 54 5.96 8.86 20.81
CA THR A 54 6.45 8.53 22.16
C THR A 54 6.93 7.10 22.28
N ASP A 55 6.28 6.19 21.56
CA ASP A 55 6.60 4.77 21.51
C ASP A 55 7.85 4.56 20.62
N PRO A 56 8.98 4.07 21.17
CA PRO A 56 10.20 3.88 20.41
C PRO A 56 10.03 2.88 19.26
N VAL A 57 9.13 1.91 19.39
CA VAL A 57 8.86 0.92 18.32
C VAL A 57 8.22 1.59 17.12
N LEU A 58 7.24 2.47 17.35
CA LEU A 58 6.57 3.18 16.26
C LEU A 58 7.45 4.27 15.65
N ARG A 59 8.28 4.93 16.46
CA ARG A 59 9.25 5.92 15.99
C ARG A 59 10.32 5.28 15.10
N ASP A 60 10.83 4.13 15.49
CA ASP A 60 11.79 3.36 14.69
C ASP A 60 11.13 2.82 13.41
N ALA A 61 9.90 2.31 13.53
CA ALA A 61 9.15 1.76 12.40
C ALA A 61 8.88 2.80 11.30
N LEU A 62 8.39 3.99 11.65
CA LEU A 62 8.12 5.04 10.67
C LEU A 62 9.40 5.79 10.29
N GLY A 63 10.31 5.99 11.25
CA GLY A 63 11.48 6.85 11.09
C GLY A 63 11.18 8.30 11.47
N ALA A 64 12.23 9.05 11.78
CA ALA A 64 12.12 10.46 12.18
C ALA A 64 11.65 11.37 11.04
N ASP A 65 11.93 10.99 9.80
CA ASP A 65 11.67 11.78 8.59
C ASP A 65 10.29 11.48 7.98
N ALA A 66 9.54 10.50 8.52
CA ALA A 66 8.27 10.10 7.96
C ALA A 66 7.24 11.24 7.96
N ARG A 67 6.67 11.50 6.79
CA ARG A 67 5.72 12.61 6.57
C ARG A 67 4.37 12.06 6.20
N GLU A 68 3.33 12.57 6.83
CA GLU A 68 1.96 12.36 6.37
C GLU A 68 1.74 13.23 5.13
N ILE A 69 1.53 12.60 3.97
CA ILE A 69 1.41 13.30 2.68
C ILE A 69 -0.02 13.33 2.15
N GLU A 70 -0.82 12.31 2.46
CA GLU A 70 -2.21 12.24 2.04
C GLU A 70 -3.06 11.57 3.13
N SER A 71 -4.29 12.05 3.26
CA SER A 71 -5.28 11.53 4.17
C SER A 71 -6.61 11.33 3.43
N LEU A 72 -7.13 10.12 3.49
CA LEU A 72 -8.41 9.71 2.90
C LEU A 72 -9.43 9.46 4.02
N ARG A 73 -10.72 9.49 3.66
CA ARG A 73 -11.84 9.22 4.58
C ARG A 73 -11.73 10.04 5.86
N ASP A 74 -11.54 11.35 5.74
CA ASP A 74 -11.44 12.29 6.87
C ASP A 74 -10.34 11.94 7.91
N GLY A 75 -9.17 11.48 7.47
CA GLY A 75 -8.05 11.15 8.38
C GLY A 75 -7.98 9.67 8.77
N MET A 76 -8.93 8.87 8.33
CA MET A 76 -9.04 7.46 8.70
C MET A 76 -8.15 6.52 7.90
N THR A 77 -7.53 7.02 6.83
CA THR A 77 -6.45 6.30 6.14
C THR A 77 -5.39 7.31 5.73
N VAL A 78 -4.15 7.03 6.10
CA VAL A 78 -3.02 7.94 5.93
C VAL A 78 -1.95 7.28 5.11
N LEU A 79 -1.43 8.03 4.14
CA LEU A 79 -0.20 7.71 3.43
C LEU A 79 0.97 8.45 4.09
N PHE A 80 1.93 7.68 4.61
CA PHE A 80 3.21 8.16 5.09
C PHE A 80 4.26 8.00 3.99
N ALA A 81 5.00 9.07 3.71
CA ALA A 81 6.20 9.06 2.87
C ALA A 81 7.47 9.05 3.73
N ASP A 82 8.61 8.76 3.09
CA ASP A 82 9.95 8.72 3.69
C ASP A 82 10.13 7.68 4.82
N VAL A 83 9.31 6.62 4.79
CA VAL A 83 9.46 5.46 5.68
C VAL A 83 10.59 4.57 5.17
N ALA A 84 11.71 4.50 5.90
CA ALA A 84 12.93 3.83 5.46
C ALA A 84 12.71 2.37 5.03
N HIS A 85 11.86 1.63 5.75
CA HIS A 85 11.61 0.21 5.51
C HIS A 85 10.11 -0.14 5.60
N PRO A 86 9.30 0.09 4.55
CA PRO A 86 7.85 -0.07 4.61
C PRO A 86 7.40 -1.45 5.10
N VAL A 87 7.96 -2.54 4.53
CA VAL A 87 7.61 -3.91 4.97
C VAL A 87 7.97 -4.17 6.44
N GLY A 88 9.06 -3.59 6.94
CA GLY A 88 9.45 -3.67 8.35
C GLY A 88 8.50 -2.84 9.23
N ALA A 89 8.17 -1.63 8.78
CA ALA A 89 7.24 -0.72 9.41
C ALA A 89 5.86 -1.37 9.56
N THR A 90 5.30 -1.91 8.48
CA THR A 90 4.04 -2.69 8.48
C THR A 90 4.03 -3.72 9.59
N ARG A 91 5.07 -4.54 9.71
CA ARG A 91 5.15 -5.59 10.74
C ARG A 91 5.23 -5.03 12.16
N ALA A 92 5.90 -3.90 12.35
CA ALA A 92 5.98 -3.25 13.66
C ALA A 92 4.63 -2.61 14.04
N LEU A 93 3.99 -1.90 13.11
CA LEU A 93 2.69 -1.27 13.29
C LEU A 93 1.58 -2.30 13.57
N GLN A 94 1.57 -3.41 12.81
CA GLN A 94 0.63 -4.51 13.04
C GLN A 94 0.83 -5.18 14.41
N ARG A 95 2.09 -5.42 14.82
CA ARG A 95 2.38 -5.92 16.18
C ARG A 95 1.96 -4.94 17.28
N ALA A 96 1.96 -3.65 16.99
CA ALA A 96 1.49 -2.61 17.89
C ALA A 96 -0.04 -2.41 17.88
N GLY A 97 -0.76 -3.21 17.08
CA GLY A 97 -2.22 -3.26 17.02
C GLY A 97 -2.86 -2.40 15.93
N PHE A 98 -2.08 -1.80 15.03
CA PHE A 98 -2.59 -0.92 13.97
C PHE A 98 -2.72 -1.64 12.64
N ARG A 99 -3.70 -1.24 11.83
CA ARG A 99 -3.82 -1.74 10.46
C ARG A 99 -2.86 -0.95 9.57
N ALA A 100 -1.83 -1.63 9.08
CA ALA A 100 -0.83 -1.03 8.22
C ALA A 100 -0.49 -1.96 7.05
N GLN A 101 -0.07 -1.37 5.94
CA GLN A 101 0.38 -2.09 4.75
C GLN A 101 1.29 -1.19 3.90
N PRO A 102 2.24 -1.74 3.14
CA PRO A 102 3.00 -0.97 2.16
C PRO A 102 2.05 -0.42 1.08
N ASN A 103 2.42 0.69 0.44
CA ASN A 103 1.68 1.14 -0.74
C ASN A 103 1.97 0.21 -1.93
N HIS A 104 1.07 -0.73 -2.20
CA HIS A 104 1.27 -1.76 -3.21
C HIS A 104 1.22 -1.22 -4.64
N VAL A 105 2.10 -1.75 -5.50
CA VAL A 105 2.08 -1.51 -6.94
C VAL A 105 1.40 -2.67 -7.63
N VAL A 106 0.40 -2.38 -8.47
CA VAL A 106 -0.32 -3.37 -9.27
C VAL A 106 0.01 -3.15 -10.73
N PHE A 107 0.59 -4.16 -11.38
CA PHE A 107 0.80 -4.17 -12.82
C PHE A 107 -0.43 -4.77 -13.50
N ALA A 108 -1.18 -3.96 -14.25
CA ALA A 108 -2.25 -4.47 -15.08
C ALA A 108 -1.65 -5.08 -16.36
N LEU A 109 -1.77 -6.39 -16.53
CA LEU A 109 -1.48 -7.06 -17.80
C LEU A 109 -2.70 -6.95 -18.74
N PRO A 110 -2.51 -6.92 -20.07
CA PRO A 110 -3.62 -6.91 -21.01
C PRO A 110 -4.48 -8.18 -20.90
N TRP A 111 -5.71 -7.98 -20.42
CA TRP A 111 -6.95 -8.75 -20.67
C TRP A 111 -6.76 -10.21 -21.13
N SER A 112 -6.42 -11.10 -20.22
CA SER A 112 -6.86 -12.52 -20.26
C SER A 112 -6.40 -13.31 -19.04
N GLU A 113 -5.39 -12.84 -18.30
CA GLU A 113 -4.91 -13.54 -17.10
C GLU A 113 -4.66 -12.54 -15.96
N LEU A 114 -5.73 -11.93 -15.46
CA LEU A 114 -5.71 -11.37 -14.10
C LEU A 114 -5.61 -12.53 -13.12
N THR A 115 -4.41 -13.06 -12.91
CA THR A 115 -4.05 -13.63 -11.61
C THR A 115 -3.90 -12.46 -10.65
N ALA A 116 -5.04 -11.86 -10.29
CA ALA A 116 -5.10 -10.82 -9.28
C ALA A 116 -4.53 -11.40 -7.98
N ASN A 117 -3.38 -10.87 -7.56
CA ASN A 117 -2.82 -11.11 -6.25
C ASN A 117 -3.92 -10.86 -5.19
N PRO A 118 -4.13 -11.74 -4.18
CA PRO A 118 -5.26 -11.71 -3.23
C PRO A 118 -5.50 -10.41 -2.43
N ALA A 119 -4.64 -9.40 -2.56
CA ALA A 119 -4.78 -8.10 -1.88
C ALA A 119 -6.02 -7.28 -2.33
N THR A 120 -6.62 -7.57 -3.50
CA THR A 120 -7.84 -6.85 -3.96
C THR A 120 -9.08 -7.12 -3.11
N PHE A 121 -9.17 -8.29 -2.45
CA PHE A 121 -10.32 -8.66 -1.61
C PHE A 121 -10.09 -8.42 -0.11
N GLY A 122 -8.85 -8.18 0.33
CA GLY A 122 -8.51 -8.02 1.75
C GLY A 122 -8.51 -6.58 2.27
N ASN A 123 -8.60 -5.58 1.40
CA ASN A 123 -8.47 -4.18 1.78
C ASN A 123 -9.84 -3.55 2.14
N PRO A 124 -10.08 -3.12 3.40
CA PRO A 124 -11.31 -2.42 3.80
C PRO A 124 -11.53 -1.09 3.07
N ALA A 125 -10.48 -0.53 2.45
CA ALA A 125 -10.58 0.67 1.63
C ALA A 125 -11.36 0.44 0.32
N THR A 126 -11.43 -0.80 -0.19
CA THR A 126 -12.05 -1.12 -1.49
C THR A 126 -13.57 -0.99 -1.47
N PHE A 127 -14.24 -1.22 -0.33
CA PHE A 127 -15.71 -1.16 -0.20
C PHE A 127 -16.29 0.25 -0.06
N GLY A 128 -15.47 1.29 0.06
CA GLY A 128 -15.97 2.66 0.30
C GLY A 128 -15.26 3.75 -0.48
N ASN A 129 -14.57 3.40 -1.58
CA ASN A 129 -14.05 4.40 -2.50
C ASN A 129 -15.02 4.60 -3.68
N PRO A 130 -15.63 5.79 -3.86
CA PRO A 130 -16.45 6.11 -5.02
C PRO A 130 -15.69 6.01 -6.36
N ALA A 131 -14.35 6.13 -6.34
CA ALA A 131 -13.52 5.99 -7.54
C ALA A 131 -13.48 4.56 -8.10
N THR A 132 -13.87 3.55 -7.31
CA THR A 132 -14.05 2.16 -7.79
C THR A 132 -15.34 2.00 -8.61
N PHE A 133 -16.35 2.85 -8.36
CA PHE A 133 -17.58 2.97 -9.16
C PHE A 133 -17.41 3.86 -10.40
N GLY A 134 -16.37 4.71 -10.43
CA GLY A 134 -16.07 5.64 -11.52
C GLY A 134 -15.15 5.10 -12.61
N ASN A 135 -14.58 3.89 -12.45
CA ASN A 135 -13.74 3.28 -13.46
C ASN A 135 -14.61 2.48 -14.47
N PRO A 136 -14.61 2.82 -15.77
CA PRO A 136 -15.40 2.10 -16.79
C PRO A 136 -15.04 0.61 -16.89
N ALA A 137 -13.85 0.21 -16.43
CA ALA A 137 -13.40 -1.17 -16.45
C ALA A 137 -14.08 -2.08 -15.42
N THR A 138 -14.71 -1.54 -14.36
CA THR A 138 -15.45 -2.34 -13.38
C THR A 138 -16.88 -2.68 -13.83
N PHE A 139 -17.44 -1.93 -14.78
CA PHE A 139 -18.77 -2.18 -15.37
C PHE A 139 -18.74 -2.89 -16.73
N GLY A 140 -17.55 -3.07 -17.32
CA GLY A 140 -17.38 -3.68 -18.64
C GLY A 140 -17.39 -5.21 -18.68
N ASN A 141 -17.82 -5.89 -17.61
CA ASN A 141 -17.99 -7.33 -17.61
C ASN A 141 -19.49 -7.69 -17.76
N PRO A 142 -19.92 -8.23 -18.92
CA PRO A 142 -21.29 -8.72 -19.10
C PRO A 142 -21.64 -9.89 -18.17
N ALA A 143 -20.67 -10.44 -17.42
CA ALA A 143 -20.89 -11.60 -16.54
C ALA A 143 -21.39 -11.27 -15.13
N THR A 144 -21.74 -10.02 -14.82
CA THR A 144 -22.20 -9.63 -13.46
C THR A 144 -23.71 -9.44 -13.31
N PHE A 145 -24.50 -9.70 -14.36
CA PHE A 145 -25.93 -9.98 -14.23
C PHE A 145 -26.24 -11.27 -15.00
N GLY A 146 -26.19 -12.38 -14.26
CA GLY A 146 -26.73 -13.69 -14.59
C GLY A 146 -27.16 -14.34 -13.30
#